data_AF-A0A7C1LRS2-F1
#
_entry.id   AF-A0A7C1LRS2-F1
#
_cell.length_a   1.000
_cell.length_b   1.000
_cell.length_c   1.000
_cell.angle_alpha   90.00
_cell.angle_beta   90.00
_cell.angle_gamma   90.00
#
_symmetry.space_group_name_H-M   'P 1'
#
loop_
_entity.id
_entity.type
_entity.pdbx_description
1 polymer ?
#
loop_
_entity_poly.entity_id
_entity_poly.type
_entity_poly.pdbx_seq_one_letter_code
_entity_poly.pdbx_strand_id
1 'polypeptide(L)'
;ILDCEDRLAEHTLHIGVHYYRVKAYNAATSRLTDILTNFPNFSKMDMVYYYLGDSYYKATLVEQSIPYFTKLITDFPQSKLAKKATARLEEIETKKK
;
A
#
# COMPACT_ATOMS: atom_id res chain seq x y z
N ILE A 1 -4.15 17.83 16.75
CA ILE A 1 -3.37 17.93 15.48
C ILE A 1 -3.34 16.56 14.82
N LEU A 2 -2.87 15.50 15.51
CA LEU A 2 -2.91 14.11 15.03
C LEU A 2 -4.26 13.66 14.45
N ASP A 3 -5.39 13.91 15.14
CA ASP A 3 -6.73 13.55 14.63
C ASP A 3 -7.12 14.25 13.31
N CYS A 4 -6.63 15.46 13.07
CA CYS A 4 -6.91 16.18 11.83
C CYS A 4 -6.10 15.61 10.66
N GLU A 5 -4.84 15.27 10.92
CA GLU A 5 -3.95 14.62 9.95
C GLU A 5 -4.46 13.22 9.61
N ASP A 6 -4.95 12.45 10.60
CA ASP A 6 -5.49 11.12 10.39
C ASP A 6 -6.73 11.15 9.49
N ARG A 7 -7.63 12.13 9.67
CA ARG A 7 -8.80 12.33 8.80
C ARG A 7 -8.41 12.73 7.37
N LEU A 8 -7.40 13.58 7.20
CA LEU A 8 -6.90 13.97 5.87
C LEU A 8 -6.25 12.80 5.14
N ALA A 9 -5.45 12.01 5.86
CA ALA A 9 -4.85 10.79 5.37
C ALA A 9 -5.92 9.74 5.00
N GLU A 10 -6.97 9.60 5.81
CA GLU A 10 -8.09 8.69 5.54
C GLU A 10 -8.84 9.07 4.26
N HIS A 11 -9.12 10.37 4.05
CA HIS A 11 -9.71 10.84 2.80
C HIS A 11 -8.80 10.52 1.60
N THR A 12 -7.50 10.77 1.73
CA THR A 12 -6.50 10.48 0.70
C THR A 12 -6.43 8.98 0.39
N LEU A 13 -6.48 8.13 1.44
CA LEU A 13 -6.54 6.67 1.33
C LEU A 13 -7.77 6.23 0.53
N HIS A 14 -8.95 6.80 0.83
CA HIS A 14 -10.17 6.45 0.11
C HIS A 14 -10.07 6.76 -1.39
N ILE A 15 -9.46 7.88 -1.78
CA ILE A 15 -9.22 8.21 -3.19
C ILE A 15 -8.23 7.21 -3.82
N GLY A 16 -7.13 6.91 -3.14
CA GLY A 16 -6.14 5.93 -3.63
C GLY A 16 -6.74 4.54 -3.84
N VAL A 17 -7.54 4.08 -2.86
CA VAL A 17 -8.25 2.79 -2.94
C VAL A 17 -9.32 2.81 -4.03
N HIS A 18 -9.99 3.94 -4.25
CA HIS A 18 -10.92 4.10 -5.38
C HIS A 18 -10.20 3.92 -6.72
N TYR A 19 -9.06 4.59 -6.92
CA TYR A 19 -8.25 4.43 -8.13
C TYR A 19 -7.78 2.98 -8.32
N TYR A 20 -7.35 2.33 -7.24
CA TYR A 20 -6.99 0.91 -7.28
C TYR A 20 -8.15 0.03 -7.76
N ARG A 21 -9.37 0.26 -7.24
CA ARG A 21 -10.58 -0.50 -7.61
C ARG A 21 -10.96 -0.34 -9.08
N VAL A 22 -10.78 0.85 -9.65
CA VAL A 22 -11.01 1.10 -11.08
C VAL A 22 -9.80 0.75 -11.96
N LYS A 23 -8.80 0.04 -11.40
CA LYS A 23 -7.56 -0.40 -12.09
C LYS A 23 -6.67 0.74 -12.58
N ALA A 24 -6.88 1.96 -12.10
CA ALA A 24 -6.04 3.12 -12.38
C ALA A 24 -4.81 3.10 -11.44
N TYR A 25 -3.95 2.09 -11.60
CA TYR A 25 -2.88 1.81 -10.64
C TYR A 25 -1.87 2.95 -10.51
N ASN A 26 -1.50 3.63 -11.60
CA ASN A 26 -0.59 4.78 -11.54
C ASN A 26 -1.19 5.97 -10.76
N ALA A 27 -2.50 6.19 -10.85
CA ALA A 27 -3.17 7.22 -10.07
C ALA A 27 -3.28 6.80 -8.59
N ALA A 28 -3.51 5.51 -8.34
CA ALA A 28 -3.52 4.95 -6.99
C ALA A 28 -2.15 5.10 -6.32
N THR A 29 -1.06 4.75 -7.01
CA THR A 29 0.29 4.88 -6.45
C THR A 29 0.60 6.33 -6.10
N SER A 30 0.37 7.27 -7.03
CA SER A 30 0.59 8.70 -6.79
C SER A 30 -0.18 9.22 -5.57
N ARG A 31 -1.46 8.86 -5.43
CA ARG A 31 -2.26 9.32 -4.30
C ARG A 31 -1.84 8.69 -2.97
N LEU A 32 -1.46 7.41 -2.99
CA LEU A 32 -1.05 6.69 -1.78
C LEU A 32 0.35 7.10 -1.32
N THR A 33 1.25 7.49 -2.24
CA THR A 33 2.58 8.03 -1.87
C THR A 33 2.47 9.35 -1.11
N ASP A 34 1.48 10.19 -1.41
CA ASP A 34 1.25 11.44 -0.67
C ASP A 34 1.04 11.19 0.84
N ILE A 35 0.46 10.04 1.20
CA ILE A 35 0.22 9.68 2.60
C ILE A 35 1.54 9.37 3.30
N LEU A 36 2.44 8.66 2.62
CA LEU A 36 3.76 8.31 3.17
C LEU A 36 4.61 9.55 3.48
N THR A 37 4.50 10.58 2.64
CA THR A 37 5.29 11.81 2.78
C THR A 37 4.68 12.80 3.76
N ASN A 38 3.37 12.98 3.73
CA ASN A 38 2.70 14.03 4.50
C ASN A 38 2.10 13.54 5.82
N PHE A 39 1.79 12.25 5.92
CA PHE A 39 1.10 11.66 7.07
C PHE A 39 1.77 10.36 7.55
N PRO A 40 3.08 10.39 7.91
CA PRO A 40 3.82 9.18 8.26
C PRO A 40 3.30 8.44 9.49
N ASN A 41 2.54 9.12 10.36
CA ASN A 41 1.94 8.57 11.58
C ASN A 41 0.48 8.14 11.41
N PHE A 42 -0.01 8.02 10.16
CA PHE A 42 -1.39 7.66 9.89
C PHE A 42 -1.77 6.29 10.49
N SER A 43 -2.95 6.21 11.11
CA SER A 43 -3.39 5.02 11.86
C SER A 43 -3.59 3.78 10.98
N LYS A 44 -3.87 3.96 9.68
CA LYS A 44 -4.13 2.88 8.72
C LYS A 44 -3.01 2.72 7.69
N MET A 45 -1.77 2.93 8.11
CA MET A 45 -0.59 2.73 7.25
C MET A 45 -0.45 1.30 6.71
N ASP A 46 -1.03 0.32 7.40
CA ASP A 46 -1.09 -1.06 6.91
C ASP A 46 -1.89 -1.17 5.58
N MET A 47 -3.00 -0.44 5.45
CA MET A 47 -3.76 -0.31 4.21
C MET A 47 -2.96 0.41 3.13
N VAL A 48 -2.28 1.51 3.49
CA VAL A 48 -1.48 2.29 2.54
C VAL A 48 -0.40 1.41 1.91
N TYR A 49 0.39 0.71 2.73
CA TYR A 49 1.43 -0.19 2.22
C TYR A 49 0.87 -1.31 1.36
N TYR A 50 -0.23 -1.93 1.75
CA TYR A 50 -0.85 -2.99 0.96
C TYR A 50 -1.31 -2.50 -0.42
N TYR A 51 -2.12 -1.43 -0.45
CA TYR A 51 -2.69 -0.96 -1.71
C TYR A 51 -1.63 -0.31 -2.60
N LEU A 52 -0.60 0.32 -2.02
CA LEU A 52 0.52 0.87 -2.79
C LEU A 52 1.34 -0.26 -3.42
N GLY A 53 1.72 -1.27 -2.63
CA GLY A 53 2.42 -2.46 -3.10
C GLY A 53 1.63 -3.19 -4.19
N ASP A 54 0.34 -3.48 -3.95
CA ASP A 54 -0.50 -4.19 -4.94
C ASP A 54 -0.74 -3.33 -6.19
N SER A 55 -0.83 -2.01 -6.08
CA SER A 55 -0.89 -1.12 -7.25
C SER A 55 0.36 -1.22 -8.10
N TYR A 56 1.56 -1.16 -7.50
CA TYR A 56 2.81 -1.37 -8.24
C TYR A 56 2.88 -2.75 -8.89
N TYR A 57 2.50 -3.80 -8.14
CA TYR A 57 2.46 -5.16 -8.65
C TYR A 57 1.54 -5.30 -9.86
N LYS A 58 0.32 -4.76 -9.77
CA LYS A 58 -0.68 -4.78 -10.85
C LYS A 58 -0.31 -3.88 -12.03
N ALA A 59 0.48 -2.84 -11.79
CA ALA A 59 1.08 -2.00 -12.83
C ALA A 59 2.30 -2.65 -13.51
N THR A 60 2.59 -3.94 -13.26
CA THR A 60 3.76 -4.69 -13.75
C THR A 60 5.12 -4.19 -13.24
N LEU A 61 5.09 -3.28 -12.26
CA LEU A 61 6.27 -2.70 -11.62
C LEU A 61 6.65 -3.52 -10.38
N VAL A 62 6.97 -4.80 -10.61
CA VAL A 62 7.10 -5.80 -9.55
C VAL A 62 8.19 -5.44 -8.53
N GLU A 63 9.38 -5.03 -8.98
CA GLU A 63 10.48 -4.63 -8.09
C GLU A 63 10.09 -3.49 -7.14
N GLN A 64 9.24 -2.56 -7.61
CA GLN A 64 8.78 -1.43 -6.80
C GLN A 64 7.71 -1.84 -5.78
N SER A 65 7.01 -2.97 -5.98
CA SER A 65 6.00 -3.48 -5.04
C SER A 65 6.60 -4.11 -3.78
N ILE A 66 7.74 -4.79 -3.94
CA ILE A 66 8.41 -5.58 -2.89
C ILE A 66 8.64 -4.78 -1.60
N PRO A 67 9.26 -3.58 -1.62
CA PRO A 67 9.55 -2.86 -0.38
C PRO A 67 8.30 -2.53 0.43
N TYR A 68 7.16 -2.25 -0.22
CA TYR A 68 5.91 -1.94 0.48
C TYR A 68 5.26 -3.18 1.11
N PHE A 69 5.30 -4.32 0.43
CA PHE A 69 4.85 -5.59 1.02
C PHE A 69 5.73 -6.01 2.19
N THR A 70 7.06 -5.91 2.06
CA THR A 70 8.00 -6.18 3.14
C THR A 70 7.73 -5.27 4.34
N LYS A 71 7.60 -3.96 4.11
CA LYS A 71 7.32 -3.00 5.18
C LYS A 71 6.00 -3.27 5.88
N LEU A 72 4.95 -3.67 5.15
CA LEU A 72 3.68 -4.08 5.75
C LEU A 72 3.84 -5.28 6.68
N ILE A 73 4.60 -6.29 6.27
CA ILE A 73 4.80 -7.52 7.06
C ILE A 73 5.65 -7.22 8.29
N THR A 74 6.68 -6.38 8.15
CA THR A 74 7.58 -6.01 9.25
C THR A 74 6.91 -5.08 10.25
N ASP A 75 6.24 -4.03 9.79
CA ASP A 75 5.69 -2.99 10.66
C ASP A 75 4.31 -3.38 11.22
N PHE A 76 3.53 -4.20 10.49
CA PHE A 76 2.17 -4.61 10.86
C PHE A 76 1.93 -6.14 10.77
N PRO A 77 2.74 -6.98 11.43
CA PRO A 77 2.69 -8.44 11.28
C PRO A 77 1.34 -9.06 11.66
N GLN A 78 0.56 -8.41 12.53
CA GLN A 78 -0.76 -8.88 12.96
C GLN A 78 -1.91 -8.43 12.03
N SER A 79 -1.65 -7.56 11.05
CA SER A 79 -2.68 -7.10 10.12
C SER A 79 -3.14 -8.25 9.22
N LYS A 80 -4.44 -8.31 8.94
CA LYS A 80 -4.99 -9.23 7.92
C LYS A 80 -4.38 -8.97 6.53
N LEU A 81 -3.93 -7.74 6.29
CA LEU A 81 -3.28 -7.36 5.02
C LEU A 81 -1.83 -7.84 4.94
N ALA A 82 -1.13 -7.98 6.07
CA ALA A 82 0.22 -8.56 6.08
C ALA A 82 0.21 -9.98 5.52
N LYS A 83 -0.77 -10.82 5.91
CA LYS A 83 -0.95 -12.17 5.33
C LYS A 83 -1.13 -12.14 3.81
N LYS A 84 -1.87 -11.15 3.29
CA LYS A 84 -2.07 -11.00 1.83
C LYS A 84 -0.79 -10.52 1.15
N ALA A 85 -0.03 -9.63 1.77
CA ALA A 85 1.27 -9.19 1.25
C ALA A 85 2.29 -10.32 1.23
N THR A 86 2.31 -11.20 2.25
CA THR A 86 3.16 -12.40 2.24
C THR A 86 2.85 -13.28 1.04
N ALA A 87 1.57 -13.58 0.80
CA ALA A 87 1.16 -14.35 -0.37
C ALA A 87 1.55 -13.69 -1.71
N ARG A 88 1.56 -12.35 -1.77
CA ARG A 88 2.05 -11.61 -2.94
C ARG A 88 3.55 -11.75 -3.16
N LEU A 89 4.34 -11.65 -2.09
CA LEU A 89 5.79 -11.85 -2.18
C LEU A 89 6.11 -13.29 -2.60
N GLU A 90 5.42 -14.29 -2.05
CA GLU A 90 5.57 -15.68 -2.49
C GLU A 90 5.22 -15.86 -3.98
N GLU A 91 4.15 -15.23 -4.46
CA GLU A 91 3.78 -15.22 -5.89
C GLU A 91 4.88 -14.56 -6.76
N ILE A 92 5.55 -13.51 -6.27
CA ILE A 92 6.66 -12.86 -6.97
C ILE A 92 7.87 -13.79 -7.05
N GLU A 93 8.27 -14.40 -5.93
CA GLU A 93 9.45 -15.26 -5.85
C GLU A 93 9.29 -16.53 -6.69
N THR A 94 8.10 -17.13 -6.70
CA THR A 94 7.81 -18.30 -7.53
C THR A 94 7.89 -18.01 -9.03
N LYS A 95 7.53 -16.80 -9.47
CA LYS A 95 7.61 -16.39 -10.89
C LYS A 95 9.02 -15.97 -11.33
N LYS A 96 9.91 -15.66 -10.39
CA LYS A 96 11.32 -15.35 -10.68
C LYS A 96 12.17 -16.59 -10.97
N LYS A 97 11.70 -17.77 -10.56
CA LYS A 97 12.35 -19.06 -10.72
C LYS A 97 11.95 -19.75 -12.02
#